data_AF-A0A945UYD6-F1
#
_entry.id   AF-A0A945UYD6-F1
#
_cell.length_a   1.000
_cell.length_b   1.000
_cell.length_c   1.000
_cell.angle_alpha   90.00
_cell.angle_beta   90.00
_cell.angle_gamma   90.00
#
_symmetry.space_group_name_H-M   'P 1'
#
loop_
_entity.id
_entity.type
_entity.pdbx_description
1 polymer ?
#
loop_
_entity_poly.entity_id
_entity_poly.type
_entity_poly.pdbx_seq_one_letter_code
_entity_poly.pdbx_strand_id
1 'polypeptide(L)'
;MDALIEKFPLTENPEALNLGPYMCVADSQLRLISIFDDLKYDRADIDMISPAMRNYAVTKLGQFGFKQTSGNVLQHEETSIRCLIPKFHALGASPFDITRYTKRGNHDFFILTPTQTACQYIDFYALSEAVDRIKGLIIRQPINLYKILDYLERKPLHTEFVSAIGHLRLIQREAVASEPLKTRRALGSLV
;
A
#
# COMPACT_ATOMS: atom_id res chain seq x y z
N MET A 1 11.03 -26.41 3.85
CA MET A 1 10.90 -24.98 3.50
C MET A 1 9.70 -24.37 4.22
N ASP A 2 8.57 -25.08 4.27
CA ASP A 2 7.33 -24.61 4.93
C ASP A 2 7.45 -24.39 6.46
N ALA A 3 8.21 -25.22 7.19
CA ALA A 3 8.38 -25.06 8.64
C ALA A 3 9.15 -23.77 9.06
N LEU A 4 9.94 -23.16 8.16
CA LEU A 4 10.59 -21.87 8.42
C LEU A 4 9.67 -20.68 8.07
N ILE A 5 8.65 -20.90 7.24
CA ILE A 5 7.64 -19.90 6.87
C ILE A 5 6.64 -19.70 8.02
N GLU A 6 6.40 -20.71 8.87
CA GLU A 6 5.56 -20.57 10.07
C GLU A 6 6.13 -19.58 11.11
N LYS A 7 7.44 -19.32 11.09
CA LYS A 7 8.09 -18.31 11.96
C LYS A 7 8.06 -16.90 11.37
N PHE A 8 7.34 -16.70 10.28
CA PHE A 8 7.36 -15.44 9.55
C PHE A 8 6.62 -14.34 10.31
N PRO A 9 7.23 -13.15 10.51
CA PRO A 9 6.61 -12.11 11.32
C PRO A 9 5.35 -11.54 10.64
N LEU A 10 5.32 -11.44 9.31
CA LEU A 10 4.19 -10.89 8.52
C LEU A 10 3.05 -11.91 8.37
N THR A 11 2.20 -11.96 9.39
CA THR A 11 1.02 -12.84 9.49
C THR A 11 -0.28 -12.11 9.16
N GLU A 12 -1.39 -12.87 9.06
CA GLU A 12 -2.76 -12.36 8.96
C GLU A 12 -3.23 -11.55 10.19
N ASN A 13 -2.40 -11.42 11.22
CA ASN A 13 -2.62 -10.44 12.29
C ASN A 13 -1.65 -9.24 12.17
N PRO A 14 -1.83 -8.35 11.16
CA PRO A 14 -1.08 -7.12 10.98
C PRO A 14 -1.01 -6.23 12.22
N GLU A 15 -2.00 -6.29 13.11
CA GLU A 15 -2.04 -5.47 14.32
C GLU A 15 -0.97 -5.89 15.35
N ALA A 16 -0.54 -7.16 15.31
CA ALA A 16 0.59 -7.63 16.10
C ALA A 16 1.94 -7.09 15.60
N LEU A 17 2.01 -6.70 14.32
CA LEU A 17 3.15 -6.05 13.70
C LEU A 17 3.03 -4.54 13.85
N ASN A 18 3.67 -4.01 14.88
CA ASN A 18 3.77 -2.57 15.05
C ASN A 18 4.72 -1.94 14.00
N LEU A 19 4.27 -1.83 12.75
CA LEU A 19 4.94 -1.12 11.65
C LEU A 19 4.85 0.41 11.81
N GLY A 20 4.27 0.86 12.91
CA GLY A 20 4.03 2.24 13.24
C GLY A 20 2.91 2.85 12.40
N PRO A 21 2.79 4.18 12.42
CA PRO A 21 1.61 4.82 11.87
C PRO A 21 1.60 4.97 10.35
N TYR A 22 2.75 4.96 9.70
CA TYR A 22 2.87 5.25 8.26
C TYR A 22 2.82 4.00 7.38
N MET A 23 2.87 2.81 7.98
CA MET A 23 3.01 1.56 7.27
C MET A 23 2.17 0.48 7.93
N CYS A 24 1.51 -0.36 7.13
CA CYS A 24 0.75 -1.50 7.63
C CYS A 24 0.78 -2.65 6.62
N VAL A 25 0.55 -3.89 7.09
CA VAL A 25 0.18 -4.98 6.19
C VAL A 25 -1.27 -4.74 5.81
N ALA A 26 -1.50 -4.27 4.59
CA ALA A 26 -2.82 -3.88 4.12
C ALA A 26 -3.63 -5.12 3.73
N ASP A 27 -2.97 -6.15 3.19
CA ASP A 27 -3.64 -7.37 2.78
C ASP A 27 -2.69 -8.58 2.82
N SER A 28 -2.97 -9.55 3.67
CA SER A 28 -2.17 -10.78 3.76
C SER A 28 -2.39 -11.71 2.57
N GLN A 29 -3.61 -11.78 2.03
CA GLN A 29 -3.97 -12.66 0.93
C GLN A 29 -3.33 -12.20 -0.38
N LEU A 30 -3.45 -10.90 -0.67
CA LEU A 30 -2.77 -10.28 -1.80
C LEU A 30 -1.29 -10.01 -1.51
N ARG A 31 -0.82 -10.22 -0.26
CA ARG A 31 0.55 -9.97 0.22
C ARG A 31 1.01 -8.55 -0.10
N LEU A 32 0.25 -7.58 0.41
CA LEU A 32 0.44 -6.15 0.22
C LEU A 32 0.76 -5.48 1.56
N ILE A 33 1.83 -4.72 1.55
CA ILE A 33 2.18 -3.74 2.56
C ILE A 33 1.89 -2.36 1.95
N SER A 34 1.20 -1.52 2.69
CA SER A 34 0.95 -0.15 2.29
C SER A 34 1.74 0.83 3.14
N ILE A 35 2.37 1.81 2.50
CA ILE A 35 3.16 2.87 3.15
C ILE A 35 2.77 4.23 2.60
N PHE A 36 2.45 5.17 3.49
CA PHE A 36 2.06 6.54 3.13
C PHE A 36 2.98 7.58 3.75
N ASP A 37 2.97 8.77 3.16
CA ASP A 37 3.80 9.91 3.54
C ASP A 37 2.91 11.07 3.96
N ASP A 38 2.08 11.58 3.04
CA ASP A 38 1.26 12.77 3.24
C ASP A 38 -0.25 12.44 3.27
N LEU A 39 -1.03 13.34 3.86
CA LEU A 39 -2.49 13.34 3.90
C LEU A 39 -3.11 14.07 2.71
N LYS A 40 -2.34 14.98 2.08
CA LYS A 40 -2.82 15.81 0.98
C LYS A 40 -2.35 15.21 -0.34
N TYR A 41 -3.29 15.08 -1.26
CA TYR A 41 -3.04 14.59 -2.61
C TYR A 41 -3.50 15.63 -3.63
N ASP A 42 -2.62 15.96 -4.56
CA ASP A 42 -2.99 16.55 -5.83
C ASP A 42 -3.30 15.43 -6.83
N ARG A 43 -4.32 15.64 -7.68
CA ARG A 43 -4.63 14.72 -8.79
C ARG A 43 -3.42 14.50 -9.71
N ALA A 44 -2.57 15.51 -9.87
CA ALA A 44 -1.36 15.44 -10.69
C ALA A 44 -0.22 14.65 -10.05
N ASP A 45 -0.31 14.32 -8.75
CA ASP A 45 0.78 13.64 -8.04
C ASP A 45 1.17 12.33 -8.72
N ILE A 46 2.48 12.12 -8.77
CA ILE A 46 3.04 10.84 -9.18
C ILE A 46 2.84 9.88 -8.03
N ASP A 47 2.12 8.80 -8.28
CA ASP A 47 1.85 7.79 -7.28
C ASP A 47 3.04 6.81 -7.21
N MET A 48 4.05 7.19 -6.42
CA MET A 48 5.31 6.45 -6.27
C MET A 48 5.83 6.54 -4.83
N ILE A 49 6.49 5.48 -4.38
CA ILE A 49 7.18 5.45 -3.08
C ILE A 49 8.33 6.46 -3.07
N SER A 50 8.22 7.46 -2.20
CA SER A 50 9.23 8.50 -1.98
C SER A 50 10.48 7.95 -1.28
N PRO A 51 11.62 8.66 -1.33
CA PRO A 51 12.79 8.30 -0.54
C PRO A 51 12.50 8.21 0.98
N ALA A 52 11.63 9.10 1.50
CA ALA A 52 11.24 9.09 2.91
C ALA A 52 10.45 7.82 3.28
N MET A 53 9.46 7.45 2.45
CA MET A 53 8.75 6.18 2.60
C MET A 53 9.72 4.99 2.54
N ARG A 54 10.63 4.96 1.56
CA ARG A 54 11.61 3.88 1.42
C ARG A 54 12.48 3.74 2.68
N ASN A 55 13.04 4.84 3.17
CA ASN A 55 13.88 4.83 4.37
C ASN A 55 13.10 4.37 5.60
N TYR A 56 11.84 4.80 5.72
CA TYR A 56 10.95 4.34 6.78
C TYR A 56 10.69 2.83 6.69
N ALA A 57 10.38 2.31 5.50
CA ALA A 57 10.18 0.87 5.28
C ALA A 57 11.44 0.06 5.62
N VAL A 58 12.62 0.50 5.18
CA VAL A 58 13.91 -0.14 5.51
C VAL A 58 14.13 -0.17 7.02
N THR A 59 13.92 0.97 7.69
CA THR A 59 14.11 1.08 9.15
C THR A 59 13.13 0.18 9.91
N LYS A 60 11.85 0.19 9.52
CA LYS A 60 10.81 -0.58 10.23
C LYS A 60 10.91 -2.07 9.98
N LEU A 61 11.07 -2.50 8.73
CA LEU A 61 11.22 -3.93 8.43
C LEU A 61 12.55 -4.48 8.94
N GLY A 62 13.58 -3.63 9.07
CA GLY A 62 14.85 -4.01 9.72
C GLY A 62 14.68 -4.49 11.16
N GLN A 63 13.69 -3.96 11.90
CA GLN A 63 13.36 -4.42 13.26
C GLN A 63 12.83 -5.86 13.30
N PHE A 64 12.41 -6.39 12.15
CA PHE A 64 11.87 -7.74 11.97
C PHE A 64 12.80 -8.62 11.12
N GLY A 65 14.10 -8.32 11.06
CA GLY A 65 15.08 -9.18 10.38
C GLY A 65 15.13 -9.04 8.85
N PHE A 66 14.52 -8.00 8.27
CA PHE A 66 14.67 -7.69 6.85
C PHE A 66 15.88 -6.80 6.59
N LYS A 67 16.67 -7.16 5.58
CA LYS A 67 17.81 -6.38 5.11
C LYS A 67 17.61 -5.93 3.67
N GLN A 68 17.95 -4.69 3.37
CA GLN A 68 17.92 -4.20 1.99
C GLN A 68 19.06 -4.87 1.19
N THR A 69 18.71 -5.73 0.23
CA THR A 69 19.67 -6.44 -0.64
C THR A 69 19.87 -5.73 -1.98
N SER A 70 18.89 -4.93 -2.40
CA SER A 70 19.02 -4.02 -3.54
C SER A 70 18.14 -2.78 -3.33
N GLY A 71 18.24 -1.81 -4.24
CA GLY A 71 17.42 -0.59 -4.17
C GLY A 71 15.94 -0.87 -3.91
N ASN A 72 15.37 -1.94 -4.48
CA ASN A 72 13.94 -2.26 -4.45
C ASN A 72 13.58 -3.57 -3.74
N VAL A 73 14.52 -4.19 -3.04
CA VAL A 73 14.30 -5.50 -2.41
C VAL A 73 14.81 -5.45 -0.98
N LEU A 74 13.92 -5.77 -0.04
CA LEU A 74 14.26 -6.08 1.33
C LEU A 74 14.02 -7.57 1.53
N GLN A 75 15.01 -8.31 2.02
CA GLN A 75 14.94 -9.75 2.19
C GLN A 75 15.12 -10.10 3.67
N HIS A 76 14.26 -10.99 4.16
CA HIS A 76 14.36 -11.53 5.51
C HIS A 76 15.54 -12.51 5.58
N GLU A 77 16.42 -12.34 6.57
CA GLU A 77 17.70 -13.07 6.65
C GLU A 77 17.51 -14.59 6.81
N GLU A 78 16.54 -15.03 7.64
CA GLU A 78 16.36 -16.46 7.94
C GLU A 78 15.47 -17.19 6.95
N THR A 79 14.46 -16.52 6.39
CA THR A 79 13.39 -17.15 5.58
C THR A 79 13.55 -16.89 4.09
N SER A 80 14.43 -15.96 3.70
CA SER A 80 14.61 -15.47 2.32
C SER A 80 13.37 -14.84 1.68
N ILE A 81 12.31 -14.59 2.45
CA ILE A 81 11.12 -13.89 1.95
C ILE A 81 11.47 -12.45 1.63
N ARG A 82 10.92 -11.92 0.54
CA ARG A 82 11.23 -10.58 0.05
C ARG A 82 10.03 -9.65 0.17
N CYS A 83 10.28 -8.44 0.63
CA CYS A 83 9.42 -7.29 0.42
C CYS A 83 9.97 -6.50 -0.78
N LEU A 84 9.16 -6.41 -1.84
CA LEU A 84 9.50 -5.84 -3.13
C LEU A 84 8.88 -4.45 -3.24
N ILE A 85 9.67 -3.46 -3.62
CA ILE A 85 9.20 -2.12 -4.00
C ILE A 85 9.16 -2.07 -5.53
N PRO A 86 7.99 -2.23 -6.17
CA PRO A 86 7.93 -2.24 -7.63
C PRO A 86 8.49 -0.95 -8.23
N LYS A 87 9.14 -1.07 -9.39
CA LYS A 87 9.69 0.09 -10.10
C LYS A 87 8.57 0.82 -10.81
N PHE A 88 8.60 2.15 -10.73
CA PHE A 88 7.82 2.98 -11.62
C PHE A 88 8.45 2.96 -13.02
N HIS A 89 7.72 2.48 -14.03
CA HIS A 89 8.28 2.18 -15.35
C HIS A 89 8.20 3.33 -16.36
N ALA A 90 7.19 4.20 -16.28
CA ALA A 90 6.99 5.30 -17.22
C ALA A 90 6.20 6.44 -16.58
N LEU A 91 6.49 7.69 -16.97
CA LEU A 91 5.68 8.85 -16.61
C LEU A 91 4.25 8.66 -17.11
N GLY A 92 3.27 8.77 -16.21
CA GLY A 92 1.87 8.51 -16.51
C GLY A 92 1.45 7.03 -16.45
N ALA A 93 2.31 6.12 -15.97
CA ALA A 93 1.92 4.74 -15.72
C ALA A 93 0.73 4.65 -14.74
N SER A 94 -0.18 3.73 -15.05
CA SER A 94 -1.35 3.47 -14.21
C SER A 94 -0.93 2.90 -12.85
N PRO A 95 -1.49 3.38 -11.73
CA PRO A 95 -1.27 2.76 -10.42
C PRO A 95 -1.80 1.32 -10.34
N PHE A 96 -2.73 0.94 -11.24
CA PHE A 96 -3.20 -0.45 -11.36
C PHE A 96 -2.11 -1.40 -11.87
N ASP A 97 -1.25 -0.93 -12.79
CA ASP A 97 -0.21 -1.73 -13.42
C ASP A 97 1.07 -1.87 -12.58
N ILE A 98 1.15 -1.26 -11.38
CA ILE A 98 2.40 -1.15 -10.62
C ILE A 98 3.08 -2.50 -10.34
N THR A 99 2.29 -3.55 -10.12
CA THR A 99 2.79 -4.89 -9.80
C THR A 99 3.09 -5.73 -11.05
N ARG A 100 2.62 -5.31 -12.23
CA ARG A 100 2.56 -6.11 -13.47
C ARG A 100 3.92 -6.66 -13.91
N TYR A 101 4.98 -5.87 -13.78
CA TYR A 101 6.31 -6.21 -14.28
C TYR A 101 7.28 -6.65 -13.20
N THR A 102 6.86 -6.62 -11.92
CA THR A 102 7.71 -7.05 -10.81
C THR A 102 7.43 -8.51 -10.49
N LYS A 103 8.35 -9.40 -10.88
CA LYS A 103 8.24 -10.83 -10.57
C LYS A 103 8.27 -11.04 -9.06
N ARG A 104 7.25 -11.73 -8.55
CA ARG A 104 7.06 -12.00 -7.13
C ARG A 104 7.01 -13.51 -6.89
N GLY A 105 7.73 -13.98 -5.87
CA GLY A 105 7.64 -15.37 -5.40
C GLY A 105 6.37 -15.62 -4.60
N ASN A 106 6.08 -16.88 -4.28
CA ASN A 106 4.81 -17.27 -3.65
C ASN A 106 4.59 -16.66 -2.25
N HIS A 107 5.67 -16.30 -1.55
CA HIS A 107 5.63 -15.78 -0.18
C HIS A 107 6.09 -14.32 -0.09
N ASP A 108 6.46 -13.71 -1.21
CA ASP A 108 6.94 -12.35 -1.24
C ASP A 108 5.78 -11.35 -1.11
N PHE A 109 6.09 -10.17 -0.56
CA PHE A 109 5.17 -9.06 -0.38
C PHE A 109 5.53 -7.92 -1.33
N PHE A 110 4.51 -7.17 -1.77
CA PHE A 110 4.73 -5.86 -2.38
C PHE A 110 4.60 -4.77 -1.33
N ILE A 111 5.49 -3.78 -1.37
CA ILE A 111 5.34 -2.51 -0.67
C ILE A 111 4.83 -1.50 -1.70
N LEU A 112 3.64 -0.94 -1.45
CA LEU A 112 2.91 -0.06 -2.35
C LEU A 112 2.49 1.22 -1.63
N THR A 113 2.18 2.28 -2.40
CA THR A 113 1.44 3.44 -1.86
C THR A 113 -0.01 3.04 -1.54
N PRO A 114 -0.76 3.82 -0.72
CA PRO A 114 -2.15 3.54 -0.43
C PRO A 114 -3.04 3.54 -1.67
N THR A 115 -2.78 4.44 -2.62
CA THR A 115 -3.48 4.52 -3.89
C THR A 115 -3.24 3.26 -4.73
N GLN A 116 -1.98 2.81 -4.86
CA GLN A 116 -1.64 1.54 -5.52
C GLN A 116 -2.29 0.34 -4.84
N THR A 117 -2.29 0.29 -3.50
CA THR A 117 -2.96 -0.75 -2.72
C THR A 117 -4.47 -0.78 -3.03
N ALA A 118 -5.13 0.38 -3.03
CA ALA A 118 -6.54 0.49 -3.37
C ALA A 118 -6.82 0.01 -4.81
N CYS A 119 -5.95 0.32 -5.77
CA CYS A 119 -6.05 -0.23 -7.12
C CYS A 119 -6.01 -1.76 -7.16
N GLN A 120 -5.16 -2.39 -6.33
CA GLN A 120 -5.16 -3.86 -6.22
C GLN A 120 -6.49 -4.37 -5.65
N TYR A 121 -7.10 -3.68 -4.67
CA TYR A 121 -8.41 -4.10 -4.16
C TYR A 121 -9.50 -4.06 -5.23
N ILE A 122 -9.50 -3.04 -6.07
CA ILE A 122 -10.46 -2.88 -7.17
C ILE A 122 -10.30 -3.98 -8.21
N ASP A 123 -9.07 -4.40 -8.51
CA ASP A 123 -8.80 -5.42 -9.53
C ASP A 123 -9.02 -6.87 -9.05
N PHE A 124 -8.87 -7.14 -7.76
CA PHE A 124 -8.83 -8.51 -7.23
C PHE A 124 -10.03 -8.92 -6.36
N TYR A 125 -10.85 -7.97 -5.90
CA TYR A 125 -12.02 -8.26 -5.06
C TYR A 125 -13.33 -7.84 -5.72
N ALA A 126 -14.43 -8.46 -5.27
CA ALA A 126 -15.77 -8.01 -5.63
C ALA A 126 -16.05 -6.60 -5.08
N LEU A 127 -16.96 -5.85 -5.70
CA LEU A 127 -17.22 -4.44 -5.38
C LEU A 127 -17.38 -4.17 -3.88
N SER A 128 -18.26 -4.91 -3.20
CA SER A 128 -18.55 -4.69 -1.77
C SER A 128 -17.30 -4.87 -0.92
N GLU A 129 -16.56 -5.95 -1.15
CA GLU A 129 -15.33 -6.26 -0.42
C GLU A 129 -14.22 -5.24 -0.73
N ALA A 130 -14.04 -4.87 -2.00
CA ALA A 130 -13.08 -3.84 -2.40
C ALA A 130 -13.38 -2.52 -1.71
N VAL A 131 -14.65 -2.09 -1.69
CA VAL A 131 -15.08 -0.86 -1.03
C VAL A 131 -14.80 -0.92 0.47
N ASP A 132 -15.13 -2.02 1.15
CA ASP A 132 -14.92 -2.14 2.59
C ASP A 132 -13.42 -2.18 2.97
N ARG A 133 -12.59 -2.88 2.19
CA ARG A 133 -11.13 -2.85 2.34
C ARG A 133 -10.57 -1.44 2.15
N ILE A 134 -11.04 -0.71 1.14
CA ILE A 134 -10.61 0.68 0.88
C ILE A 134 -11.04 1.61 2.01
N LYS A 135 -12.24 1.46 2.57
CA LYS A 135 -12.65 2.23 3.77
C LYS A 135 -11.69 1.98 4.92
N GLY A 136 -11.38 0.72 5.20
CA GLY A 136 -10.43 0.31 6.25
C GLY A 136 -9.00 0.80 6.01
N LEU A 137 -8.61 1.01 4.75
CA LEU A 137 -7.34 1.64 4.40
C LEU A 137 -7.39 3.16 4.66
N ILE A 138 -8.40 3.86 4.13
CA ILE A 138 -8.56 5.33 4.20
C ILE A 138 -8.53 5.87 5.63
N ILE A 139 -9.12 5.15 6.58
CA ILE A 139 -9.11 5.57 8.01
C ILE A 139 -7.71 5.61 8.63
N ARG A 140 -6.73 4.92 8.01
CA ARG A 140 -5.34 4.84 8.46
C ARG A 140 -4.37 5.54 7.52
N GLN A 141 -4.66 5.52 6.23
CA GLN A 141 -3.79 5.97 5.14
C GLN A 141 -4.70 6.50 4.02
N PRO A 142 -4.87 7.82 3.89
CA PRO A 142 -5.70 8.39 2.82
C PRO A 142 -5.12 8.03 1.44
N ILE A 143 -5.97 8.08 0.41
CA ILE A 143 -5.62 7.69 -0.96
C ILE A 143 -5.97 8.79 -1.96
N ASN A 144 -5.35 8.76 -3.15
CA ASN A 144 -5.66 9.68 -4.23
C ASN A 144 -6.85 9.17 -5.07
N LEU A 145 -8.08 9.41 -4.59
CA LEU A 145 -9.31 8.97 -5.25
C LEU A 145 -9.48 9.53 -6.67
N TYR A 146 -8.99 10.75 -6.94
CA TYR A 146 -9.06 11.34 -8.27
C TYR A 146 -8.10 10.68 -9.25
N LYS A 147 -6.89 10.34 -8.79
CA LYS A 147 -5.95 9.54 -9.59
C LYS A 147 -6.56 8.19 -9.96
N ILE A 148 -7.20 7.50 -9.01
CA ILE A 148 -7.86 6.22 -9.30
C ILE A 148 -8.91 6.40 -10.40
N LEU A 149 -9.77 7.42 -10.29
CA LEU A 149 -10.80 7.74 -11.28
C LEU A 149 -10.23 7.94 -12.68
N ASP A 150 -9.07 8.59 -12.81
CA ASP A 150 -8.41 8.84 -14.09
C ASP A 150 -7.96 7.58 -14.82
N TYR A 151 -7.70 6.49 -14.08
CA TYR A 151 -7.20 5.23 -14.61
C TYR A 151 -8.24 4.10 -14.60
N LEU A 152 -9.51 4.40 -14.27
CA LEU A 152 -10.58 3.41 -14.38
C LEU A 152 -10.87 3.09 -15.86
N GLU A 153 -10.40 1.94 -16.29
CA GLU A 153 -10.73 1.32 -17.58
C GLU A 153 -12.21 0.92 -17.73
N ARG A 154 -12.66 0.72 -18.98
CA ARG A 154 -14.01 0.23 -19.30
C ARG A 154 -14.14 -1.30 -19.11
N LYS A 155 -13.86 -1.78 -17.91
CA LYS A 155 -14.08 -3.18 -17.50
C LYS A 155 -15.11 -3.26 -16.37
N PRO A 156 -15.77 -4.42 -16.17
CA PRO A 156 -16.89 -4.53 -15.24
C PRO A 156 -16.60 -4.02 -13.83
N LEU A 157 -15.54 -4.54 -13.18
CA LEU A 157 -15.14 -4.14 -11.83
C LEU A 157 -14.90 -2.63 -11.69
N HIS A 158 -14.24 -2.03 -12.68
CA HIS A 158 -13.96 -0.59 -12.67
C HIS A 158 -15.22 0.25 -12.86
N THR A 159 -16.10 -0.17 -13.75
CA THR A 159 -17.34 0.55 -14.06
C THR A 159 -18.28 0.55 -12.85
N GLU A 160 -18.38 -0.60 -12.17
CA GLU A 160 -19.10 -0.74 -10.91
C GLU A 160 -18.50 0.15 -9.81
N PHE A 161 -17.16 0.17 -9.69
CA PHE A 161 -16.46 0.93 -8.67
C PHE A 161 -16.66 2.45 -8.76
N VAL A 162 -16.90 3.02 -9.96
CA VAL A 162 -17.16 4.47 -10.14
C VAL A 162 -18.25 4.98 -9.17
N SER A 163 -19.29 4.17 -8.95
CA SER A 163 -20.41 4.52 -8.08
C SER A 163 -20.01 4.71 -6.60
N ALA A 164 -18.94 4.05 -6.15
CA ALA A 164 -18.47 4.09 -4.76
C ALA A 164 -17.58 5.31 -4.46
N ILE A 165 -17.01 5.97 -5.47
CA ILE A 165 -16.05 7.07 -5.30
C ILE A 165 -16.64 8.20 -4.44
N GLY A 166 -17.89 8.59 -4.67
CA GLY A 166 -18.55 9.67 -3.93
C GLY A 166 -18.62 9.37 -2.42
N HIS A 167 -18.94 8.13 -2.06
CA HIS A 167 -19.00 7.67 -0.67
C HIS A 167 -17.61 7.65 -0.03
N LEU A 168 -16.62 7.09 -0.72
CA LEU A 168 -15.23 7.03 -0.23
C LEU A 168 -14.64 8.43 0.01
N ARG A 169 -15.00 9.42 -0.81
CA ARG A 169 -14.59 10.82 -0.60
C ARG A 169 -15.11 11.40 0.71
N LEU A 170 -16.35 11.09 1.09
CA LEU A 170 -16.93 11.56 2.35
C LEU A 170 -16.18 10.96 3.55
N ILE A 171 -15.97 9.63 3.51
CA ILE A 171 -15.22 8.90 4.55
C ILE A 171 -13.80 9.45 4.70
N GLN A 172 -13.08 9.66 3.58
CA GLN A 172 -11.72 10.19 3.64
C GLN A 172 -11.67 11.60 4.22
N ARG A 173 -12.63 12.45 3.87
CA ARG A 173 -12.70 13.81 4.43
C ARG A 173 -12.85 13.78 5.96
N GLU A 174 -13.70 12.89 6.46
CA GLU A 174 -13.89 12.70 7.91
C GLU A 174 -12.63 12.12 8.57
N ALA A 175 -12.02 11.11 7.96
CA ALA A 175 -10.79 10.49 8.46
C ALA A 175 -9.64 11.49 8.59
N VAL A 176 -9.37 12.29 7.54
CA VAL A 176 -8.29 13.29 7.55
C VAL A 176 -8.57 14.43 8.54
N ALA A 177 -9.84 14.75 8.79
CA ALA A 177 -10.23 15.75 9.78
C ALA A 177 -10.20 15.25 11.23
N SER A 178 -9.95 13.96 11.45
CA SER A 178 -10.03 13.29 12.76
C SER A 178 -8.70 12.67 13.18
N GLU A 179 -8.54 12.40 14.47
CA GLU A 179 -7.38 11.63 14.94
C GLU A 179 -7.45 10.17 14.44
N PRO A 180 -6.31 9.54 14.14
CA PRO A 180 -4.94 10.04 14.34
C PRO A 180 -4.35 10.73 13.10
N LEU A 181 -5.14 10.93 12.04
CA LEU A 181 -4.65 11.49 10.78
C LEU A 181 -4.48 13.00 10.85
N LYS A 182 -5.39 13.72 11.49
CA LYS A 182 -5.38 15.19 11.60
C LYS A 182 -4.04 15.77 12.04
N THR A 183 -3.34 15.09 12.96
CA THR A 183 -2.06 15.53 13.53
C THR A 183 -0.85 14.86 12.88
N ARG A 184 -1.08 13.96 11.92
CA ARG A 184 -0.03 13.24 11.21
C ARG A 184 0.78 14.20 10.35
N ARG A 185 2.11 14.13 10.46
CA ARG A 185 3.04 14.90 9.65
C ARG A 185 3.58 14.05 8.51
N ALA A 186 4.02 14.66 7.41
CA ALA A 186 4.66 13.93 6.34
C ALA A 186 5.97 13.28 6.83
N LEU A 187 6.29 12.05 6.40
CA LEU A 187 7.57 11.39 6.69
C LEU A 187 8.74 12.26 6.24
N GLY A 188 8.63 12.91 5.08
CA GLY A 188 9.67 13.83 4.58
C GLY A 188 9.93 15.05 5.48
N SER A 189 9.00 15.38 6.39
CA SER A 189 9.14 16.48 7.35
C SER A 189 9.68 16.06 8.73
N LEU A 190 9.89 14.76 8.94
CA LEU A 190 10.42 14.19 10.18
C LEU A 190 11.95 14.05 10.17
N VAL A 191 12.60 14.47 9.07
CA VAL A 191 14.05 14.45 8.87
C VAL A 191 14.67 15.75 9.37
#